data_AF-A0A9D3STI8-F1
#
_entry.id   AF-A0A9D3STI8-F1
#
_cell.length_a   1.000
_cell.length_b   1.000
_cell.length_c   1.000
_cell.angle_alpha   90.00
_cell.angle_beta   90.00
_cell.angle_gamma   90.00
#
_symmetry.space_group_name_H-M   'P 1'
#
loop_
_entity.id
_entity.type
_entity.pdbx_description
1 polymer ?
#
loop_
_entity_poly.entity_id
_entity_poly.type
_entity_poly.pdbx_seq_one_letter_code
_entity_poly.pdbx_strand_id
1 'polypeptide(L)'
;MENKKFKINLDDSAFNRERSPVASLFKPSSKRSNDETSTTHGAPQVGGQPLSYAEFVVQSKSRAKEESGHGPQTGENIPAGQRSDCALECGSITKPSTDAGKTQTSTKEKGSPVPAIAGSETSVIPGRLEEDLAPGQKMDEGQSTEERTVVTPALGSGNSIIVSPRQRGNPILKFVRSVPWEFGEVVPDYVLGRTTCALFLSVRYHTLNPNYIHERLKQLGQTFTLRVLLVQVDVKDPHHALKELARICIMADCTLILAWSPEEAGRYLETYKSYEKKPADLLKEQVEKDYLSKVTDCLTTVKSINKTDAITLLSTFSSLGGIINASKEELVLCPGLGPQKARRLYDVLHQPFLKSNKKESGNHVAWSTVVDMFFCISLLVLSVLPLCGALGSGIIGGNEVKAHSRPYMVSVQINKKHKCGGMLIRNDYVLTAAHCVDDIEYYGKDKLEVVLGAHNISKNESQQQRIQVQKCFKHPCYKRKERPNDIMLLMLKSKAKLNKFVQIIQLPKKNEKLPANQICSIAGWGRTSQNSAATDVLREVMLKVQFNIECKYIWKDRFDSDSMICTAADGKKGFCQGDSGSPLICGSIAEGIAAYTFRENCVDRKHPEVYMKIPYFTPWIKQVIR
;
A
#
# COMPACT_ATOMS: atom_id res chain seq x y z
N MET A 1 22.69 -19.50 -50.99
CA MET A 1 22.99 -20.57 -50.01
C MET A 1 21.99 -20.47 -48.87
N GLU A 2 21.67 -21.60 -48.27
CA GLU A 2 20.33 -22.01 -47.82
C GLU A 2 19.83 -21.42 -46.50
N ASN A 3 18.51 -21.17 -46.46
CA ASN A 3 17.71 -21.00 -45.24
C ASN A 3 17.49 -22.36 -44.56
N LYS A 4 18.09 -22.59 -43.38
CA LYS A 4 17.69 -23.70 -42.50
C LYS A 4 16.73 -23.21 -41.41
N LYS A 5 15.44 -23.46 -41.62
CA LYS A 5 14.39 -23.43 -40.58
C LYS A 5 14.49 -24.72 -39.77
N PHE A 6 14.71 -24.62 -38.46
CA PHE A 6 14.44 -25.72 -37.54
C PHE A 6 12.93 -25.80 -37.28
N LYS A 7 12.30 -26.89 -37.71
CA LYS A 7 10.95 -27.29 -37.26
C LYS A 7 11.12 -28.13 -36.00
N ILE A 8 10.61 -27.65 -34.87
CA ILE A 8 10.40 -28.46 -33.68
C ILE A 8 8.96 -28.98 -33.76
N ASN A 9 8.82 -30.30 -33.86
CA ASN A 9 7.56 -31.01 -33.77
C ASN A 9 7.41 -31.43 -32.30
N LEU A 10 6.39 -30.94 -31.61
CA LEU A 10 6.05 -31.34 -30.24
C LEU A 10 4.84 -32.27 -30.33
N ASP A 11 5.10 -33.58 -30.47
CA ASP A 11 4.10 -34.62 -30.23
C ASP A 11 4.21 -35.09 -28.78
N ASP A 12 3.22 -34.70 -27.97
CA ASP A 12 3.00 -35.09 -26.58
C ASP A 12 2.47 -36.53 -26.47
N SER A 13 3.33 -37.54 -26.70
CA SER A 13 2.92 -38.96 -26.55
C SER A 13 3.75 -39.80 -25.59
N ALA A 14 4.64 -39.19 -24.78
CA ALA A 14 5.54 -39.93 -23.90
C ALA A 14 5.13 -40.02 -22.41
N PHE A 15 4.03 -39.41 -21.96
CA PHE A 15 3.69 -39.38 -20.52
C PHE A 15 2.34 -39.97 -20.08
N ASN A 16 1.52 -40.51 -20.99
CA ASN A 16 0.29 -41.21 -20.62
C ASN A 16 0.47 -42.73 -20.68
N ARG A 17 1.05 -43.31 -19.62
CA ARG A 17 0.80 -44.71 -19.24
C ARG A 17 0.30 -44.73 -17.79
N GLU A 18 -1.02 -44.84 -17.64
CA GLU A 18 -1.67 -45.12 -16.37
C GLU A 18 -1.18 -46.47 -15.81
N ARG A 19 -0.74 -46.48 -14.55
CA ARG A 19 -0.58 -47.72 -13.78
C ARG A 19 -1.90 -48.00 -13.05
N SER A 20 -2.42 -49.20 -13.23
CA SER A 20 -3.62 -49.74 -12.58
C SER A 20 -3.50 -49.72 -11.05
N PRO A 21 -4.59 -49.54 -10.30
CA PRO A 21 -4.57 -49.53 -8.85
C PRO A 21 -4.37 -50.92 -8.25
N VAL A 22 -3.51 -51.02 -7.23
CA VAL A 22 -3.35 -52.21 -6.37
C VAL A 22 -4.47 -52.21 -5.33
N ALA A 23 -5.18 -53.34 -5.22
CA ALA A 23 -6.29 -53.55 -4.29
C ALA A 23 -5.84 -53.44 -2.81
N SER A 24 -6.63 -52.72 -2.02
CA SER A 24 -6.45 -52.60 -0.56
C SER A 24 -6.99 -53.83 0.17
N LEU A 25 -6.10 -54.62 0.76
CA LEU A 25 -6.42 -55.65 1.75
C LEU A 25 -6.51 -55.01 3.14
N PHE A 26 -7.65 -54.43 3.52
CA PHE A 26 -8.04 -54.26 4.93
C PHE A 26 -9.57 -54.13 5.03
N LYS A 27 -10.22 -55.15 5.61
CA LYS A 27 -11.63 -55.10 6.04
C LYS A 27 -11.71 -54.46 7.43
N PRO A 28 -12.69 -53.59 7.72
CA PRO A 28 -12.95 -53.08 9.06
C PRO A 28 -13.78 -54.09 9.86
N SER A 29 -13.45 -54.22 11.15
CA SER A 29 -14.20 -55.01 12.12
C SER A 29 -15.41 -54.24 12.67
N SER A 30 -16.39 -55.03 13.07
CA SER A 30 -17.77 -54.81 13.48
C SER A 30 -18.14 -53.62 14.39
N LYS A 31 -19.28 -53.02 14.04
CA LYS A 31 -20.47 -52.69 14.88
C LYS A 31 -20.24 -52.36 16.36
N ARG A 32 -20.62 -51.14 16.75
CA ARG A 32 -21.55 -50.94 17.87
C ARG A 32 -22.47 -49.75 17.57
N SER A 33 -23.73 -50.06 17.42
CA SER A 33 -24.87 -49.15 17.38
C SER A 33 -25.10 -48.55 18.76
N ASN A 34 -25.40 -47.25 18.82
CA ASN A 34 -26.43 -46.70 19.69
C ASN A 34 -26.99 -45.46 19.00
N ASP A 35 -28.26 -45.57 18.63
CA ASP A 35 -29.14 -44.45 18.31
C ASP A 35 -29.31 -43.59 19.56
N GLU A 36 -29.23 -42.28 19.40
CA GLU A 36 -30.15 -41.36 20.06
C GLU A 36 -30.22 -40.05 19.26
N THR A 37 -31.43 -39.75 18.84
CA THR A 37 -31.83 -38.60 18.04
C THR A 37 -32.11 -37.41 18.97
N SER A 38 -31.51 -36.26 18.71
CA SER A 38 -32.14 -34.98 19.07
C SER A 38 -31.75 -33.89 18.06
N THR A 39 -32.70 -33.58 17.20
CA THR A 39 -32.74 -32.41 16.32
C THR A 39 -33.00 -31.14 17.14
N THR A 40 -32.12 -30.15 17.04
CA THR A 40 -32.47 -28.74 17.26
C THR A 40 -31.88 -27.90 16.15
N HIS A 41 -32.76 -27.38 15.29
CA HIS A 41 -32.45 -26.41 14.25
C HIS A 41 -32.00 -25.08 14.87
N GLY A 42 -30.78 -24.64 14.53
CA GLY A 42 -30.32 -23.27 14.72
C GLY A 42 -30.16 -22.59 13.36
N ALA A 43 -30.87 -21.47 13.17
CA ALA A 43 -30.82 -20.65 11.96
C ALA A 43 -29.41 -20.02 11.75
N PRO A 44 -28.98 -19.78 10.50
CA PRO A 44 -27.64 -19.25 10.22
C PRO A 44 -27.56 -17.74 10.42
N GLN A 45 -26.57 -17.29 11.21
CA GLN A 45 -26.22 -15.89 11.34
C GLN A 45 -25.55 -15.35 10.06
N VAL A 46 -26.04 -14.22 9.56
CA VAL A 46 -25.51 -13.51 8.39
C VAL A 46 -24.61 -12.38 8.87
N GLY A 47 -23.30 -12.53 8.64
CA GLY A 47 -22.27 -11.54 8.96
C GLY A 47 -20.86 -12.13 8.86
N GLY A 48 -20.48 -12.64 7.68
CA GLY A 48 -19.22 -13.37 7.51
C GLY A 48 -18.00 -12.47 7.42
N GLN A 49 -17.03 -12.65 8.33
CA GLN A 49 -15.63 -12.26 8.10
C GLN A 49 -15.09 -12.92 6.82
N PRO A 50 -14.12 -12.32 6.11
CA PRO A 50 -13.51 -12.97 4.96
C PRO A 50 -12.88 -14.30 5.39
N LEU A 51 -13.33 -15.39 4.75
CA LEU A 51 -12.89 -16.76 5.01
C LEU A 51 -11.38 -16.87 4.89
N SER A 52 -10.71 -17.58 5.79
CA SER A 52 -9.29 -17.88 5.66
C SER A 52 -9.00 -18.59 4.33
N TYR A 53 -7.75 -18.52 3.83
CA TYR A 53 -7.36 -19.29 2.64
C TYR A 53 -7.71 -20.77 2.76
N ALA A 54 -7.50 -21.36 3.95
CA ALA A 54 -7.78 -22.77 4.17
C ALA A 54 -9.30 -23.06 4.14
N GLU A 55 -10.11 -22.15 4.69
CA GLU A 55 -11.58 -22.21 4.59
C GLU A 55 -12.06 -22.06 3.15
N PHE A 56 -11.44 -21.17 2.37
CA PHE A 56 -11.70 -21.03 0.93
C PHE A 56 -11.34 -22.29 0.14
N VAL A 57 -10.23 -22.97 0.47
CA VAL A 57 -9.85 -24.24 -0.16
C VAL A 57 -10.82 -25.37 0.20
N VAL A 58 -11.33 -25.41 1.43
CA VAL A 58 -12.36 -26.39 1.84
C VAL A 58 -13.69 -26.12 1.15
N GLN A 59 -14.09 -24.85 1.01
CA GLN A 59 -15.33 -24.47 0.35
C GLN A 59 -15.29 -24.69 -1.17
N SER A 60 -14.15 -24.44 -1.82
CA SER A 60 -13.98 -24.73 -3.25
C SER A 60 -13.97 -26.23 -3.56
N LYS A 61 -13.45 -27.08 -2.66
CA LYS A 61 -13.52 -28.54 -2.79
C LYS A 61 -14.90 -29.13 -2.57
N SER A 62 -15.72 -28.53 -1.69
CA SER A 62 -17.12 -28.93 -1.51
C SER A 62 -17.97 -28.52 -2.70
N ARG A 63 -17.76 -27.31 -3.24
CA ARG A 63 -18.45 -26.82 -4.44
C ARG A 63 -18.12 -27.63 -5.71
N ALA A 64 -16.87 -28.07 -5.87
CA ALA A 64 -16.47 -28.97 -6.96
C ALA A 64 -17.06 -30.40 -6.85
N LYS A 65 -17.56 -30.80 -5.67
CA LYS A 65 -18.28 -32.06 -5.47
C LYS A 65 -19.79 -31.93 -5.71
N GLU A 66 -20.35 -30.73 -5.56
CA GLU A 66 -21.77 -30.45 -5.82
C GLU A 66 -22.04 -30.16 -7.30
N GLU A 67 -21.08 -29.58 -8.02
CA GLU A 67 -21.21 -29.29 -9.47
C GLU A 67 -21.10 -30.52 -10.38
N SER A 68 -20.74 -31.71 -9.85
CA SER A 68 -20.77 -32.97 -10.64
C SER A 68 -22.10 -33.72 -10.58
N GLY A 69 -23.17 -33.12 -10.03
CA GLY A 69 -24.49 -33.74 -10.06
C GLY A 69 -25.62 -32.77 -9.80
N HIS A 70 -26.07 -32.04 -10.82
CA HIS A 70 -27.49 -31.81 -11.14
C HIS A 70 -27.64 -30.88 -12.37
N GLY A 71 -28.48 -31.29 -13.33
CA GLY A 71 -28.86 -30.51 -14.51
C GLY A 71 -29.95 -29.46 -14.22
N PRO A 72 -30.30 -28.60 -15.19
CA PRO A 72 -30.96 -27.33 -14.92
C PRO A 72 -32.48 -27.42 -14.97
N GLN A 73 -33.18 -26.86 -13.97
CA GLN A 73 -34.57 -26.40 -14.13
C GLN A 73 -34.86 -25.05 -13.44
N THR A 74 -35.66 -24.32 -14.20
CA THR A 74 -36.43 -23.07 -14.08
C THR A 74 -37.07 -22.68 -12.73
N GLY A 75 -37.18 -21.35 -12.52
CA GLY A 75 -38.48 -20.71 -12.27
C GLY A 75 -38.85 -20.24 -10.85
N GLU A 76 -39.05 -18.92 -10.74
CA GLU A 76 -40.05 -18.19 -9.92
C GLU A 76 -39.80 -17.68 -8.48
N ASN A 77 -40.04 -16.36 -8.38
CA ASN A 77 -40.82 -15.57 -7.41
C ASN A 77 -40.29 -15.16 -6.02
N ILE A 78 -40.53 -13.86 -5.75
CA ILE A 78 -40.14 -12.99 -4.63
C ILE A 78 -41.15 -13.14 -3.47
N PRO A 79 -40.76 -12.88 -2.21
CA PRO A 79 -41.39 -11.74 -1.52
C PRO A 79 -40.42 -10.85 -0.72
N ALA A 80 -40.95 -9.67 -0.41
CA ALA A 80 -40.28 -8.50 0.14
C ALA A 80 -40.05 -8.55 1.66
N GLY A 81 -39.07 -7.75 2.11
CA GLY A 81 -39.09 -7.06 3.40
C GLY A 81 -38.14 -7.59 4.47
N GLN A 82 -37.07 -6.85 4.77
CA GLN A 82 -36.84 -6.27 6.10
C GLN A 82 -35.63 -5.33 6.08
N ARG A 83 -35.87 -4.11 6.57
CA ARG A 83 -34.86 -3.07 6.82
C ARG A 83 -34.06 -3.46 8.05
N SER A 84 -32.73 -3.42 7.98
CA SER A 84 -31.86 -3.33 9.15
C SER A 84 -31.25 -1.94 9.21
N ASP A 85 -31.76 -1.13 10.13
CA ASP A 85 -31.15 0.11 10.57
C ASP A 85 -29.86 -0.21 11.34
N CYS A 86 -28.74 0.40 10.94
CA CYS A 86 -27.57 0.56 11.80
C CYS A 86 -27.22 2.06 11.82
N ALA A 87 -27.75 2.74 12.83
CA ALA A 87 -27.36 4.09 13.19
C ALA A 87 -26.00 4.05 13.92
N LEU A 88 -25.02 4.75 13.36
CA LEU A 88 -23.76 5.08 14.05
C LEU A 88 -24.02 6.27 15.00
N GLU A 89 -23.59 6.09 16.24
CA GLU A 89 -23.63 7.10 17.31
C GLU A 89 -22.82 8.36 16.95
N CYS A 90 -23.51 9.46 16.67
CA CYS A 90 -23.10 10.82 17.02
C CYS A 90 -24.27 11.37 17.86
N GLY A 91 -24.04 11.72 19.13
CA GLY A 91 -25.08 11.97 20.14
C GLY A 91 -26.22 12.93 19.75
N SER A 92 -27.41 12.56 20.24
CA SER A 92 -28.61 13.32 20.61
C SER A 92 -28.85 14.70 19.96
N ILE A 93 -29.89 14.75 19.12
CA ILE A 93 -30.55 15.97 18.63
C ILE A 93 -31.51 16.47 19.71
N THR A 94 -31.20 17.59 20.37
CA THR A 94 -32.21 18.41 21.06
C THR A 94 -32.58 19.60 20.17
N LYS A 95 -33.85 19.66 19.75
CA LYS A 95 -34.48 20.88 19.21
C LYS A 95 -34.69 21.89 20.35
N PRO A 96 -34.55 23.21 20.13
CA PRO A 96 -35.28 24.19 20.90
C PRO A 96 -36.53 24.63 20.12
N SER A 97 -37.68 24.49 20.77
CA SER A 97 -38.91 25.18 20.43
C SER A 97 -38.82 26.66 20.76
N THR A 98 -39.41 27.48 19.91
CA THR A 98 -39.83 28.86 20.17
C THR A 98 -40.78 28.94 21.36
N ASP A 99 -40.52 29.85 22.32
CA ASP A 99 -41.55 30.76 22.83
C ASP A 99 -40.94 32.01 23.50
N ALA A 100 -41.77 33.06 23.58
CA ALA A 100 -41.43 34.45 23.74
C ALA A 100 -41.26 34.96 25.19
N GLY A 101 -40.52 36.09 25.31
CA GLY A 101 -40.94 37.24 26.13
C GLY A 101 -40.41 37.37 27.56
N LYS A 102 -39.45 38.29 27.78
CA LYS A 102 -39.55 39.51 28.62
C LYS A 102 -38.17 39.99 29.12
N THR A 103 -37.88 41.25 28.74
CA THR A 103 -37.28 42.39 29.48
C THR A 103 -36.53 42.11 30.80
N GLN A 104 -35.28 42.61 30.96
CA GLN A 104 -34.89 43.89 31.62
C GLN A 104 -33.39 43.91 32.07
N THR A 105 -32.73 45.07 31.88
CA THR A 105 -31.60 45.68 32.65
C THR A 105 -30.25 44.95 32.79
N SER A 106 -29.15 45.46 32.18
CA SER A 106 -28.20 46.50 32.65
C SER A 106 -27.34 46.10 33.87
N THR A 107 -26.02 45.91 33.66
CA THR A 107 -24.93 46.66 34.35
C THR A 107 -23.54 46.34 33.78
N LYS A 108 -22.67 47.36 33.77
CA LYS A 108 -21.24 47.40 33.41
C LYS A 108 -20.35 46.87 34.55
N GLU A 109 -19.13 46.42 34.21
CA GLU A 109 -17.78 46.82 34.73
C GLU A 109 -16.73 45.73 34.38
N LYS A 110 -15.68 45.99 33.58
CA LYS A 110 -14.33 46.56 33.85
C LYS A 110 -13.39 45.69 34.72
N GLY A 111 -12.20 45.35 34.17
CA GLY A 111 -10.94 45.25 34.93
C GLY A 111 -10.10 43.96 34.83
N SER A 112 -9.05 43.98 34.01
CA SER A 112 -7.79 43.20 34.11
C SER A 112 -7.02 43.55 35.42
N PRO A 113 -5.91 42.87 35.88
CA PRO A 113 -4.82 42.27 35.07
C PRO A 113 -4.04 41.05 35.64
N VAL A 114 -3.02 40.67 34.84
CA VAL A 114 -1.92 39.68 34.98
C VAL A 114 -1.08 39.83 36.28
N PRO A 115 -0.23 38.85 36.66
CA PRO A 115 1.19 38.92 36.27
C PRO A 115 1.89 37.58 35.96
N ALA A 116 3.04 37.70 35.28
CA ALA A 116 4.07 36.69 35.05
C ALA A 116 5.20 36.77 36.11
N ILE A 117 6.09 35.76 36.20
CA ILE A 117 7.56 35.86 36.33
C ILE A 117 8.21 34.45 36.36
N ALA A 118 9.41 34.39 35.76
CA ALA A 118 10.44 33.34 35.61
C ALA A 118 10.81 32.53 36.88
N GLY A 119 11.56 31.42 36.90
CA GLY A 119 12.43 30.70 35.95
C GLY A 119 13.65 30.16 36.73
N SER A 120 14.15 28.94 36.47
CA SER A 120 15.58 28.55 36.45
C SER A 120 15.80 27.04 36.39
N GLU A 121 16.78 26.64 35.58
CA GLU A 121 17.38 25.31 35.45
C GLU A 121 18.20 24.91 36.69
N THR A 122 18.38 23.61 36.95
CA THR A 122 19.71 22.94 36.92
C THR A 122 19.62 21.46 37.33
N SER A 123 20.45 20.66 36.66
CA SER A 123 20.76 19.24 36.86
C SER A 123 21.56 18.98 38.15
N VAL A 124 21.54 17.73 38.64
CA VAL A 124 22.72 16.85 38.93
C VAL A 124 22.28 15.67 39.82
N ILE A 125 22.64 14.45 39.41
CA ILE A 125 22.80 13.24 40.28
C ILE A 125 24.32 13.03 40.45
N PRO A 126 24.82 12.48 41.57
CA PRO A 126 25.16 11.03 41.62
C PRO A 126 24.91 10.38 43.01
N GLY A 127 24.39 9.15 43.10
CA GLY A 127 25.16 7.92 43.45
C GLY A 127 25.23 7.70 44.99
N ARG A 128 25.36 6.52 45.62
CA ARG A 128 25.39 5.07 45.31
C ARG A 128 25.59 4.37 46.70
N LEU A 129 25.32 3.06 46.79
CA LEU A 129 25.78 2.07 47.82
C LEU A 129 24.93 2.03 49.11
N GLU A 130 24.66 0.89 49.77
CA GLU A 130 24.88 -0.54 49.49
C GLU A 130 23.95 -1.39 50.39
N GLU A 131 23.89 -2.68 50.09
CA GLU A 131 23.27 -3.83 50.77
C GLU A 131 23.64 -3.99 52.26
N ASP A 132 22.76 -4.61 53.09
CA ASP A 132 23.14 -5.78 53.90
C ASP A 132 21.97 -6.50 54.64
N LEU A 133 21.80 -7.78 54.26
CA LEU A 133 21.51 -9.05 54.95
C LEU A 133 20.75 -9.16 56.33
N ALA A 134 19.87 -10.18 56.37
CA ALA A 134 19.02 -10.74 57.46
C ALA A 134 19.82 -11.49 58.59
N PRO A 135 19.29 -12.22 59.64
CA PRO A 135 18.10 -13.12 59.68
C PRO A 135 17.34 -13.41 61.03
N GLY A 136 16.23 -14.18 60.96
CA GLY A 136 15.62 -15.01 62.05
C GLY A 136 14.53 -14.34 62.91
N GLN A 137 13.43 -14.93 63.42
CA GLN A 137 12.83 -16.28 63.58
C GLN A 137 11.29 -16.07 63.74
N LYS A 138 10.41 -16.74 62.98
CA LYS A 138 9.60 -17.97 63.24
C LYS A 138 8.36 -17.85 64.18
N MET A 139 7.26 -18.48 63.69
CA MET A 139 6.01 -18.99 64.34
C MET A 139 4.83 -18.00 64.51
N ASP A 140 3.56 -18.31 64.21
CA ASP A 140 2.86 -19.51 63.69
C ASP A 140 1.43 -19.10 63.23
N GLU A 141 0.73 -20.08 62.64
CA GLU A 141 -0.72 -20.20 62.35
C GLU A 141 -1.20 -19.76 60.97
N GLY A 142 -1.63 -20.77 60.20
CA GLY A 142 -2.03 -20.64 58.81
C GLY A 142 -3.52 -20.83 58.54
N GLN A 143 -3.85 -20.74 57.26
CA GLN A 143 -4.89 -21.54 56.65
C GLN A 143 -4.58 -21.73 55.17
N SER A 144 -4.46 -22.99 54.80
CA SER A 144 -4.16 -23.52 53.48
C SER A 144 -5.40 -23.51 52.57
N THR A 145 -5.23 -22.99 51.36
CA THR A 145 -5.90 -23.54 50.17
C THR A 145 -4.88 -23.58 49.05
N GLU A 146 -4.60 -24.80 48.57
CA GLU A 146 -3.64 -25.10 47.52
C GLU A 146 -4.05 -24.45 46.19
N GLU A 147 -3.23 -23.54 45.68
CA GLU A 147 -3.28 -23.16 44.27
C GLU A 147 -2.09 -23.80 43.57
N ARG A 148 -2.37 -24.92 42.90
CA ARG A 148 -1.44 -25.64 42.04
C ARG A 148 -1.05 -24.72 40.88
N THR A 149 0.08 -24.04 40.99
CA THR A 149 0.64 -23.22 39.92
C THR A 149 1.07 -24.12 38.77
N VAL A 150 0.17 -24.32 37.81
CA VAL A 150 0.52 -24.86 36.51
C VAL A 150 1.34 -23.78 35.81
N VAL A 151 2.66 -23.97 35.75
CA VAL A 151 3.53 -23.16 34.89
C VAL A 151 3.13 -23.45 33.44
N THR A 152 2.27 -22.60 32.86
CA THR A 152 1.98 -22.64 31.42
C THR A 152 3.28 -22.31 30.68
N PRO A 153 3.78 -23.18 29.79
CA PRO A 153 4.98 -22.88 29.03
C PRO A 153 4.75 -21.65 28.15
N ALA A 154 5.74 -20.76 28.10
CA ALA A 154 5.71 -19.58 27.24
C ALA A 154 5.45 -20.00 25.78
N LEU A 155 4.48 -19.37 25.13
CA LEU A 155 4.05 -19.67 23.76
C LEU A 155 5.27 -19.74 22.81
N GLY A 156 5.39 -20.87 22.08
CA GLY A 156 6.50 -21.09 21.13
C GLY A 156 7.79 -21.64 21.72
N SER A 157 7.87 -21.98 23.02
CA SER A 157 9.07 -22.58 23.62
C SER A 157 9.22 -24.09 23.41
N GLY A 158 8.19 -24.77 22.90
CA GLY A 158 8.20 -26.21 22.64
C GLY A 158 9.02 -26.58 21.42
N ASN A 159 9.26 -27.88 21.21
CA ASN A 159 9.91 -28.39 19.99
C ASN A 159 8.93 -28.52 18.81
N SER A 160 7.65 -28.19 19.01
CA SER A 160 6.58 -28.19 18.02
C SER A 160 6.40 -26.81 17.36
N ILE A 161 5.88 -26.81 16.13
CA ILE A 161 5.30 -25.61 15.50
C ILE A 161 3.85 -25.49 15.98
N ILE A 162 3.47 -24.32 16.49
CA ILE A 162 2.06 -24.06 16.84
C ILE A 162 1.36 -23.50 15.60
N VAL A 163 0.32 -24.20 15.16
CA VAL A 163 -0.45 -23.88 13.95
C VAL A 163 -1.81 -23.31 14.36
N SER A 164 -2.20 -22.20 13.75
CA SER A 164 -3.54 -21.65 13.97
C SER A 164 -4.61 -22.60 13.39
N PRO A 165 -5.76 -22.82 14.06
CA PRO A 165 -6.89 -23.56 13.52
C PRO A 165 -7.37 -23.04 12.16
N ARG A 166 -7.09 -21.76 11.85
CA ARG A 166 -7.38 -21.13 10.55
C ARG A 166 -6.67 -21.77 9.37
N GLN A 167 -5.61 -22.54 9.62
CA GLN A 167 -4.85 -23.28 8.62
C GLN A 167 -5.35 -24.72 8.41
N ARG A 168 -6.47 -25.12 9.04
CA ARG A 168 -7.11 -26.43 8.81
C ARG A 168 -7.46 -26.61 7.34
N GLY A 169 -6.91 -27.67 6.73
CA GLY A 169 -7.12 -27.97 5.32
C GLY A 169 -6.10 -27.36 4.37
N ASN A 170 -5.14 -26.57 4.86
CA ASN A 170 -4.04 -26.05 4.06
C ASN A 170 -3.12 -27.21 3.60
N PRO A 171 -2.82 -27.35 2.29
CA PRO A 171 -1.98 -28.44 1.78
C PRO A 171 -0.55 -28.43 2.34
N ILE A 172 -0.04 -27.28 2.81
CA ILE A 172 1.34 -27.14 3.33
C ILE A 172 1.60 -28.06 4.51
N LEU A 173 0.61 -28.26 5.39
CA LEU A 173 0.75 -29.10 6.59
C LEU A 173 1.08 -30.55 6.26
N LYS A 174 0.78 -31.04 5.04
CA LYS A 174 1.15 -32.39 4.58
C LYS A 174 2.65 -32.56 4.28
N PHE A 175 3.33 -31.43 4.08
CA PHE A 175 4.74 -31.37 3.73
C PHE A 175 5.63 -31.00 4.92
N VAL A 176 5.05 -30.69 6.08
CA VAL A 176 5.76 -30.57 7.36
C VAL A 176 5.80 -31.95 8.02
N ARG A 177 6.92 -32.64 7.89
CA ARG A 177 7.16 -34.03 8.33
C ARG A 177 8.31 -34.15 9.32
N SER A 178 9.34 -33.31 9.19
CA SER A 178 10.59 -33.38 9.97
C SER A 178 10.43 -32.82 11.38
N VAL A 179 9.42 -31.97 11.59
CA VAL A 179 9.17 -31.24 12.83
C VAL A 179 7.72 -31.46 13.27
N PRO A 180 7.45 -31.82 14.54
CA PRO A 180 6.09 -31.98 15.02
C PRO A 180 5.35 -30.64 15.04
N TRP A 181 4.04 -30.67 14.85
CA TRP A 181 3.20 -29.48 14.90
C TRP A 181 1.86 -29.79 15.56
N GLU A 182 1.28 -28.79 16.19
CA GLU A 182 0.01 -28.91 16.92
C GLU A 182 -0.87 -27.69 16.70
N PHE A 183 -2.18 -27.84 16.86
CA PHE A 183 -3.09 -26.70 16.78
C PHE A 183 -3.09 -25.93 18.11
N GLY A 184 -3.00 -24.61 18.03
CA GLY A 184 -3.15 -23.73 19.19
C GLY A 184 -3.84 -22.43 18.80
N GLU A 185 -4.59 -21.86 19.74
CA GLU A 185 -5.24 -20.56 19.55
C GLU A 185 -4.21 -19.43 19.53
N VAL A 186 -3.74 -19.12 18.32
CA VAL A 186 -2.70 -18.11 18.08
C VAL A 186 -3.14 -17.13 16.99
N VAL A 187 -2.70 -15.88 17.15
CA VAL A 187 -2.97 -14.77 16.21
C VAL A 187 -2.29 -14.98 14.84
N PRO A 188 -0.97 -15.26 14.74
CA PRO A 188 -0.34 -15.60 13.46
C PRO A 188 -0.81 -16.97 12.95
N ASP A 189 -0.48 -17.31 11.70
CA ASP A 189 -0.86 -18.61 11.14
C ASP A 189 0.04 -19.75 11.67
N TYR A 190 1.32 -19.43 11.88
CA TYR A 190 2.33 -20.34 12.42
C TYR A 190 3.20 -19.62 13.44
N VAL A 191 3.39 -20.20 14.62
CA VAL A 191 4.41 -19.80 15.58
C VAL A 191 5.58 -20.75 15.45
N LEU A 192 6.72 -20.22 15.03
CA LEU A 192 7.93 -20.98 14.69
C LEU A 192 8.96 -20.97 15.82
N GLY A 193 8.76 -20.12 16.83
CA GLY A 193 9.60 -20.03 18.02
C GLY A 193 9.07 -18.96 18.97
N ARG A 194 9.85 -18.63 19.99
CA ARG A 194 9.45 -17.60 20.98
C ARG A 194 9.26 -16.20 20.40
N THR A 195 10.09 -15.83 19.43
CA THR A 195 10.11 -14.47 18.83
C THR A 195 9.81 -14.46 17.33
N THR A 196 9.51 -15.63 16.76
CA THR A 196 9.35 -15.82 15.32
C THR A 196 7.97 -16.37 14.99
N CYS A 197 7.28 -15.69 14.08
CA CYS A 197 6.01 -16.14 13.53
C CYS A 197 5.98 -16.06 12.00
N ALA A 198 5.10 -16.84 11.38
CA ALA A 198 4.78 -16.73 9.97
C ALA A 198 3.28 -16.54 9.72
N LEU A 199 2.98 -15.66 8.76
CA LEU A 199 1.68 -15.57 8.10
C LEU A 199 1.77 -16.25 6.74
N PHE A 200 0.72 -16.95 6.33
CA PHE A 200 0.66 -17.61 5.04
C PHE A 200 -0.35 -16.97 4.11
N LEU A 201 0.05 -16.78 2.85
CA LEU A 201 -0.79 -16.18 1.82
C LEU A 201 -0.50 -16.81 0.46
N SER A 202 -1.54 -17.17 -0.29
CA SER A 202 -1.39 -17.50 -1.73
C SER A 202 -1.60 -16.24 -2.57
N VAL A 203 -0.82 -16.08 -3.65
CA VAL A 203 -0.95 -14.94 -4.58
C VAL A 203 -2.35 -14.91 -5.19
N ARG A 204 -2.89 -16.07 -5.60
CA ARG A 204 -4.25 -16.20 -6.13
C ARG A 204 -5.28 -15.69 -5.14
N TYR A 205 -5.13 -16.04 -3.87
CA TYR A 205 -6.04 -15.59 -2.82
C TYR A 205 -5.89 -14.10 -2.53
N HIS A 206 -4.66 -13.56 -2.58
CA HIS A 206 -4.43 -12.12 -2.46
C HIS A 206 -5.11 -11.34 -3.60
N THR A 207 -5.08 -11.85 -4.83
CA THR A 207 -5.78 -11.24 -5.96
C THR A 207 -7.29 -11.20 -5.75
N LEU A 208 -7.87 -12.23 -5.13
CA LEU A 208 -9.30 -12.27 -4.81
C LEU A 208 -9.66 -11.39 -3.59
N ASN A 209 -8.77 -11.32 -2.60
CA ASN A 209 -8.98 -10.64 -1.33
C ASN A 209 -7.78 -9.74 -0.95
N PRO A 210 -7.60 -8.59 -1.62
CA PRO A 210 -6.42 -7.75 -1.42
C PRO A 210 -6.34 -7.15 0.00
N ASN A 211 -7.48 -6.94 0.66
CA ASN A 211 -7.55 -6.37 2.01
C ASN A 211 -7.22 -7.37 3.14
N TYR A 212 -7.28 -8.67 2.87
CA TYR A 212 -7.10 -9.71 3.90
C TYR A 212 -5.76 -9.57 4.64
N ILE A 213 -4.67 -9.40 3.89
CA ILE A 213 -3.34 -9.34 4.49
C ILE A 213 -3.16 -8.12 5.38
N HIS A 214 -3.80 -6.99 5.04
CA HIS A 214 -3.75 -5.78 5.85
C HIS A 214 -4.44 -5.96 7.20
N GLU A 215 -5.60 -6.61 7.23
CA GLU A 215 -6.30 -6.92 8.49
C GLU A 215 -5.47 -7.89 9.34
N ARG A 216 -4.85 -8.90 8.72
CA ARG A 216 -3.99 -9.87 9.42
C ARG A 216 -2.76 -9.21 10.04
N LEU A 217 -2.10 -8.31 9.32
CA LEU A 217 -0.95 -7.55 9.83
C LEU A 217 -1.35 -6.61 10.97
N LYS A 218 -2.52 -5.97 10.87
CA LYS A 218 -3.06 -5.12 11.94
C LYS A 218 -3.34 -5.92 13.22
N GLN A 219 -3.91 -7.13 13.10
CA GLN A 219 -4.16 -8.02 14.22
C GLN A 219 -2.86 -8.55 14.86
N LEU A 220 -1.85 -8.85 14.03
CA LEU A 220 -0.55 -9.36 14.50
C LEU A 220 0.24 -8.32 15.31
N GLY A 221 0.13 -7.04 14.95
CA GLY A 221 0.84 -5.95 15.63
C GLY A 221 2.36 -6.14 15.62
N GLN A 222 3.00 -5.85 16.76
CA GLN A 222 4.45 -5.99 16.98
C GLN A 222 4.79 -7.05 18.05
N THR A 223 3.93 -8.06 18.23
CA THR A 223 4.11 -9.10 19.27
C THR A 223 5.35 -9.97 19.04
N PHE A 224 5.79 -10.11 17.79
CA PHE A 224 6.95 -10.92 17.41
C PHE A 224 8.04 -10.04 16.80
N THR A 225 9.29 -10.33 17.16
CA THR A 225 10.47 -9.63 16.63
C THR A 225 10.68 -9.97 15.15
N LEU A 226 10.63 -11.26 14.80
CA LEU A 226 10.75 -11.73 13.43
C LEU A 226 9.37 -12.15 12.91
N ARG A 227 8.85 -11.37 11.96
CA ARG A 227 7.56 -11.59 11.32
C ARG A 227 7.78 -11.96 9.86
N VAL A 228 7.48 -13.20 9.53
CA VAL A 228 7.65 -13.73 8.17
C VAL A 228 6.30 -13.73 7.44
N LEU A 229 6.26 -13.15 6.25
CA LEU A 229 5.14 -13.34 5.33
C LEU A 229 5.55 -14.39 4.28
N LEU A 230 5.05 -15.61 4.46
CA LEU A 230 5.28 -16.74 3.55
C LEU A 230 4.22 -16.72 2.44
N VAL A 231 4.65 -16.35 1.23
CA VAL A 231 3.78 -16.18 0.07
C VAL A 231 3.97 -17.33 -0.92
N GLN A 232 2.90 -18.09 -1.18
CA GLN A 232 2.89 -19.09 -2.25
C GLN A 232 2.51 -18.45 -3.59
N VAL A 233 3.41 -18.58 -4.57
CA VAL A 233 3.21 -18.08 -5.94
C VAL A 233 2.49 -19.15 -6.77
N ASP A 234 1.17 -18.99 -6.96
CA ASP A 234 0.28 -19.94 -7.62
C ASP A 234 -0.49 -19.33 -8.81
N VAL A 235 0.05 -18.26 -9.40
CA VAL A 235 -0.49 -17.51 -10.55
C VAL A 235 0.60 -17.33 -11.62
N LYS A 236 0.22 -17.36 -12.91
CA LYS A 236 1.16 -17.25 -14.05
C LYS A 236 1.87 -15.89 -14.14
N ASP A 237 1.18 -14.79 -13.81
CA ASP A 237 1.76 -13.44 -13.79
C ASP A 237 1.68 -12.84 -12.38
N PRO A 238 2.70 -13.05 -11.54
CA PRO A 238 2.69 -12.59 -10.16
C PRO A 238 3.29 -11.18 -9.98
N HIS A 239 3.78 -10.53 -11.05
CA HIS A 239 4.62 -9.32 -10.93
C HIS A 239 3.94 -8.16 -10.20
N HIS A 240 2.68 -7.88 -10.52
CA HIS A 240 1.93 -6.80 -9.87
C HIS A 240 1.69 -7.11 -8.38
N ALA A 241 1.16 -8.31 -8.09
CA ALA A 241 0.84 -8.74 -6.74
C ALA A 241 2.08 -8.79 -5.84
N LEU A 242 3.21 -9.30 -6.35
CA LEU A 242 4.47 -9.35 -5.60
C LEU A 242 5.04 -7.96 -5.33
N LYS A 243 4.91 -7.02 -6.28
CA LYS A 243 5.32 -5.62 -6.07
C LYS A 243 4.51 -4.94 -4.97
N GLU A 244 3.21 -5.22 -4.90
CA GLU A 244 2.33 -4.72 -3.84
C GLU A 244 2.67 -5.37 -2.49
N LEU A 245 2.75 -6.70 -2.44
CA LEU A 245 3.11 -7.43 -1.22
C LEU A 245 4.49 -7.03 -0.68
N ALA A 246 5.47 -6.78 -1.55
CA ALA A 246 6.79 -6.28 -1.13
C ALA A 246 6.71 -4.92 -0.44
N ARG A 247 5.89 -3.98 -0.97
CA ARG A 247 5.67 -2.68 -0.33
C ARG A 247 4.99 -2.84 1.02
N ILE A 248 3.97 -3.69 1.10
CA ILE A 248 3.25 -3.99 2.34
C ILE A 248 4.20 -4.55 3.39
N CYS A 249 5.08 -5.49 3.02
CA CYS A 249 6.08 -6.06 3.92
C CYS A 249 7.06 -5.02 4.45
N ILE A 250 7.56 -4.12 3.58
CA ILE A 250 8.47 -3.05 3.99
C ILE A 250 7.78 -2.11 4.97
N MET A 251 6.53 -1.72 4.70
CA MET A 251 5.79 -0.80 5.58
C MET A 251 5.41 -1.41 6.92
N ALA A 252 5.21 -2.73 6.97
CA ALA A 252 4.82 -3.45 8.18
C ALA A 252 6.01 -4.09 8.92
N ASP A 253 7.26 -3.83 8.49
CA ASP A 253 8.49 -4.44 9.01
C ASP A 253 8.43 -5.98 9.05
N CYS A 254 7.99 -6.59 7.94
CA CYS A 254 7.88 -8.04 7.77
C CYS A 254 8.87 -8.55 6.71
N THR A 255 9.39 -9.75 6.90
CA THR A 255 10.25 -10.44 5.93
C THR A 255 9.40 -11.20 4.92
N LEU A 256 9.47 -10.82 3.64
CA LEU A 256 8.78 -11.53 2.55
C LEU A 256 9.59 -12.76 2.14
N ILE A 257 8.98 -13.94 2.18
CA ILE A 257 9.53 -15.20 1.65
C ILE A 257 8.59 -15.74 0.59
N LEU A 258 9.12 -16.07 -0.58
CA LEU A 258 8.35 -16.64 -1.68
C LEU A 258 8.55 -18.15 -1.75
N ALA A 259 7.47 -18.88 -1.96
CA ALA A 259 7.47 -20.30 -2.24
C ALA A 259 6.75 -20.57 -3.57
N TRP A 260 7.36 -21.34 -4.46
CA TRP A 260 6.83 -21.73 -5.77
C TRP A 260 5.98 -23.00 -5.70
N SER A 261 6.01 -23.70 -4.56
CA SER A 261 5.18 -24.87 -4.31
C SER A 261 4.75 -25.00 -2.85
N PRO A 262 3.64 -25.72 -2.54
CA PRO A 262 3.27 -26.04 -1.17
C PRO A 262 4.33 -26.87 -0.43
N GLU A 263 5.09 -27.69 -1.15
CA GLU A 263 6.18 -28.50 -0.59
C GLU A 263 7.33 -27.63 -0.10
N GLU A 264 7.73 -26.66 -0.93
CA GLU A 264 8.76 -25.67 -0.58
C GLU A 264 8.34 -24.82 0.63
N ALA A 265 7.06 -24.38 0.65
CA ALA A 265 6.51 -23.66 1.79
C ALA A 265 6.59 -24.48 3.10
N GLY A 266 6.31 -25.79 3.03
CA GLY A 266 6.46 -26.71 4.17
C GLY A 266 7.90 -26.81 4.66
N ARG A 267 8.86 -26.96 3.73
CA ARG A 267 10.30 -26.98 4.03
C ARG A 267 10.78 -25.69 4.69
N TYR A 268 10.27 -24.53 4.30
CA TYR A 268 10.61 -23.28 4.97
C TYR A 268 10.18 -23.27 6.43
N LEU A 269 8.97 -23.71 6.74
CA LEU A 269 8.49 -23.79 8.13
C LEU A 269 9.35 -24.74 8.98
N GLU A 270 9.73 -25.90 8.43
CA GLU A 270 10.66 -26.83 9.09
C GLU A 270 12.04 -26.23 9.33
N THR A 271 12.56 -25.51 8.33
CA THR A 271 13.88 -24.86 8.40
C THR A 271 13.88 -23.80 9.49
N TYR A 272 12.86 -22.93 9.52
CA TYR A 272 12.75 -21.92 10.58
C TYR A 272 12.72 -22.54 11.98
N LYS A 273 11.96 -23.63 12.18
CA LYS A 273 11.89 -24.28 13.49
C LYS A 273 13.20 -25.00 13.86
N SER A 274 13.78 -25.73 12.92
CA SER A 274 15.03 -26.50 13.16
C SER A 274 16.26 -25.61 13.37
N TYR A 275 16.21 -24.35 12.89
CA TYR A 275 17.27 -23.36 13.09
C TYR A 275 16.99 -22.36 14.22
N GLU A 276 15.90 -22.52 14.98
CA GLU A 276 15.54 -21.60 16.08
C GLU A 276 16.69 -21.37 17.09
N LYS A 277 17.48 -22.42 17.36
CA LYS A 277 18.56 -22.40 18.37
C LYS A 277 19.97 -22.52 17.77
N LYS A 278 20.11 -22.51 16.44
CA LYS A 278 21.41 -22.71 15.79
C LYS A 278 22.18 -21.38 15.70
N PRO A 279 23.50 -21.35 15.98
CA PRO A 279 24.29 -20.13 15.88
C PRO A 279 24.48 -19.69 14.43
N ALA A 280 24.60 -18.37 14.22
CA ALA A 280 24.79 -17.77 12.90
C ALA A 280 26.13 -18.15 12.22
N ASP A 281 27.08 -18.73 12.96
CA ASP A 281 28.38 -19.15 12.43
C ASP A 281 28.27 -20.25 11.37
N LEU A 282 27.17 -21.02 11.36
CA LEU A 282 26.86 -22.00 10.32
C LEU A 282 26.54 -21.36 8.96
N LEU A 283 26.28 -20.05 8.91
CA LEU A 283 25.98 -19.29 7.69
C LEU A 283 27.20 -18.55 7.12
N LYS A 284 28.34 -18.54 7.82
CA LYS A 284 29.57 -17.91 7.35
C LYS A 284 30.22 -18.76 6.26
N GLU A 285 30.68 -18.10 5.20
CA GLU A 285 31.47 -18.74 4.15
C GLU A 285 32.67 -19.47 4.76
N GLN A 286 32.72 -20.78 4.53
CA GLN A 286 33.85 -21.60 4.96
C GLN A 286 35.00 -21.35 3.99
N VAL A 287 35.89 -20.41 4.33
CA VAL A 287 37.12 -20.19 3.55
C VAL A 287 37.97 -21.44 3.69
N GLU A 288 38.12 -22.18 2.60
CA GLU A 288 38.98 -23.36 2.56
C GLU A 288 40.40 -22.95 2.97
N LYS A 289 40.97 -23.66 3.95
CA LYS A 289 42.29 -23.33 4.50
C LYS A 289 43.45 -23.78 3.61
N ASP A 290 43.15 -24.54 2.56
CA ASP A 290 44.13 -25.14 1.67
C ASP A 290 44.93 -24.09 0.91
N TYR A 291 46.21 -24.39 0.67
CA TYR A 291 47.13 -23.47 0.01
C TYR A 291 46.69 -23.18 -1.43
N LEU A 292 46.23 -24.20 -2.16
CA LEU A 292 45.81 -24.05 -3.55
C LEU A 292 44.57 -23.16 -3.67
N SER A 293 43.59 -23.31 -2.77
CA SER A 293 42.39 -22.47 -2.72
C SER A 293 42.74 -21.00 -2.45
N LYS A 294 43.63 -20.73 -1.48
CA LYS A 294 44.08 -19.36 -1.16
C LYS A 294 44.80 -18.67 -2.32
N VAL A 295 45.70 -19.37 -3.00
CA VAL A 295 46.44 -18.79 -4.12
C VAL A 295 45.54 -18.61 -5.34
N THR A 296 44.60 -19.53 -5.56
CA THR A 296 43.59 -19.41 -6.62
C THR A 296 42.68 -18.20 -6.38
N ASP A 297 42.22 -17.97 -5.15
CA ASP A 297 41.39 -16.81 -4.79
C ASP A 297 42.18 -15.49 -4.91
N CYS A 298 43.46 -15.50 -4.55
CA CYS A 298 44.35 -14.35 -4.74
C CYS A 298 44.52 -14.00 -6.23
N LEU A 299 44.82 -14.98 -7.09
CA LEU A 299 45.02 -14.75 -8.53
C LEU A 299 43.71 -14.35 -9.24
N THR A 300 42.57 -14.91 -8.83
CA THR A 300 41.24 -14.58 -9.40
C THR A 300 40.69 -13.22 -8.95
N THR A 301 41.35 -12.55 -8.00
CA THR A 301 41.08 -11.14 -7.68
C THR A 301 41.37 -10.24 -8.89
N VAL A 302 42.29 -10.65 -9.78
CA VAL A 302 42.50 -10.00 -11.08
C VAL A 302 41.35 -10.39 -12.00
N LYS A 303 40.46 -9.43 -12.32
CA LYS A 303 39.22 -9.66 -13.11
C LYS A 303 39.39 -10.41 -14.44
N SER A 304 40.59 -10.46 -15.02
CA SER A 304 40.88 -11.16 -16.26
C SER A 304 41.31 -12.62 -16.09
N ILE A 305 41.51 -13.10 -14.85
CA ILE A 305 42.04 -14.43 -14.53
C ILE A 305 40.94 -15.27 -13.89
N ASN A 306 40.63 -16.42 -14.49
CA ASN A 306 39.67 -17.39 -13.97
C ASN A 306 40.37 -18.46 -13.12
N LYS A 307 39.60 -19.29 -12.38
CA LYS A 307 40.15 -20.40 -11.57
C LYS A 307 41.02 -21.34 -12.41
N THR A 308 40.60 -21.66 -13.63
CA THR A 308 41.38 -22.51 -14.56
C THR A 308 42.69 -21.84 -14.97
N ASP A 309 42.69 -20.53 -15.23
CA ASP A 309 43.90 -19.78 -15.58
C ASP A 309 44.89 -19.77 -14.40
N ALA A 310 44.38 -19.59 -13.17
CA ALA A 310 45.18 -19.62 -11.94
C ALA A 310 45.84 -20.99 -11.70
N ILE A 311 45.11 -22.09 -11.94
CA ILE A 311 45.66 -23.45 -11.85
C ILE A 311 46.74 -23.65 -12.92
N THR A 312 46.50 -23.21 -14.17
CA THR A 312 47.49 -23.33 -15.25
C THR A 312 48.75 -22.51 -14.96
N LEU A 313 48.59 -21.29 -14.45
CA LEU A 313 49.70 -20.44 -14.00
C LEU A 313 50.51 -21.11 -12.88
N LEU A 314 49.84 -21.69 -11.89
CA LEU A 314 50.51 -22.40 -10.81
C LEU A 314 51.21 -23.69 -11.28
N SER A 315 50.64 -24.39 -12.26
CA SER A 315 51.28 -25.57 -12.85
C SER A 315 52.51 -25.22 -13.70
N THR A 316 52.52 -24.03 -14.33
CA THR A 316 53.59 -23.59 -15.23
C THR A 316 54.73 -22.93 -14.44
N PHE A 317 54.42 -22.06 -13.49
CA PHE A 317 55.40 -21.26 -12.75
C PHE A 317 55.67 -21.79 -11.33
N SER A 318 55.03 -22.89 -10.94
CA SER A 318 55.17 -23.64 -9.67
C SER A 318 54.86 -22.89 -8.37
N SER A 319 54.93 -21.55 -8.35
CA SER A 319 54.67 -20.72 -7.17
C SER A 319 54.16 -19.34 -7.55
N LEU A 320 53.50 -18.65 -6.62
CA LEU A 320 53.08 -17.26 -6.80
C LEU A 320 54.29 -16.33 -7.03
N GLY A 321 55.41 -16.59 -6.35
CA GLY A 321 56.65 -15.85 -6.57
C GLY A 321 57.21 -16.05 -7.99
N GLY A 322 57.07 -17.26 -8.55
CA GLY A 322 57.42 -17.54 -9.95
C GLY A 322 56.57 -16.75 -10.94
N ILE A 323 55.27 -16.58 -10.65
CA ILE A 323 54.36 -15.78 -11.47
C ILE A 323 54.70 -14.28 -11.39
N ILE A 324 55.05 -13.78 -10.19
CA ILE A 324 55.40 -12.38 -9.98
C ILE A 324 56.72 -12.02 -10.68
N ASN A 325 57.73 -12.89 -10.60
CA ASN A 325 59.04 -12.62 -11.19
C ASN A 325 59.11 -12.94 -12.71
N ALA A 326 58.06 -13.52 -13.29
CA ALA A 326 58.03 -13.86 -14.70
C ALA A 326 58.00 -12.59 -15.57
N SER A 327 58.77 -12.62 -16.66
CA SER A 327 58.73 -11.57 -17.67
C SER A 327 57.38 -11.55 -18.38
N LYS A 328 57.07 -10.40 -18.99
CA LYS A 328 55.83 -10.20 -19.75
C LYS A 328 55.69 -11.21 -20.89
N GLU A 329 56.81 -11.57 -21.51
CA GLU A 329 56.91 -12.52 -22.60
C GLU A 329 56.64 -13.95 -22.13
N GLU A 330 57.17 -14.34 -20.97
CA GLU A 330 56.93 -15.66 -20.36
C GLU A 330 55.47 -15.85 -19.96
N LEU A 331 54.81 -14.82 -19.42
CA LEU A 331 53.38 -14.89 -19.07
C LEU A 331 52.50 -15.02 -20.33
N VAL A 332 52.90 -14.46 -21.47
CA VAL A 332 52.17 -14.59 -22.74
C VAL A 332 52.34 -15.99 -23.35
N LEU A 333 53.44 -16.68 -23.06
CA LEU A 333 53.71 -18.05 -23.49
C LEU A 333 52.97 -19.11 -22.64
N CYS A 334 52.30 -18.70 -21.54
CA CYS A 334 51.55 -19.62 -20.70
C CYS A 334 50.36 -20.22 -21.48
N PRO A 335 50.23 -21.56 -21.51
CA PRO A 335 49.25 -22.22 -22.36
C PRO A 335 47.81 -21.83 -21.97
N GLY A 336 47.01 -21.42 -22.96
CA GLY A 336 45.62 -21.02 -22.74
C GLY A 336 45.43 -19.62 -22.12
N LEU A 337 46.51 -18.96 -21.70
CA LEU A 337 46.46 -17.59 -21.19
C LEU A 337 46.64 -16.60 -22.34
N GLY A 338 45.52 -16.10 -22.87
CA GLY A 338 45.57 -15.15 -23.99
C GLY A 338 46.40 -13.88 -23.68
N PRO A 339 46.98 -13.22 -24.70
CA PRO A 339 47.96 -12.15 -24.53
C PRO A 339 47.41 -10.92 -23.77
N GLN A 340 46.10 -10.69 -23.85
CA GLN A 340 45.43 -9.64 -23.09
C GLN A 340 45.34 -9.94 -21.58
N LYS A 341 45.14 -11.22 -21.21
CA LYS A 341 45.09 -11.65 -19.81
C LYS A 341 46.49 -11.59 -19.19
N ALA A 342 47.49 -12.09 -19.90
CA ALA A 342 48.89 -12.04 -19.49
C ALA A 342 49.38 -10.59 -19.29
N ARG A 343 49.07 -9.68 -20.23
CA ARG A 343 49.36 -8.23 -20.08
C ARG A 343 48.74 -7.64 -18.83
N ARG A 344 47.45 -7.86 -18.60
CA ARG A 344 46.73 -7.32 -17.43
C ARG A 344 47.27 -7.88 -16.13
N LEU A 345 47.60 -9.17 -16.08
CA LEU A 345 48.21 -9.79 -14.90
C LEU A 345 49.58 -9.17 -14.60
N TYR A 346 50.43 -9.04 -15.62
CA TYR A 346 51.75 -8.41 -15.48
C TYR A 346 51.64 -6.97 -15.00
N ASP A 347 50.76 -6.18 -15.62
CA ASP A 347 50.55 -4.78 -15.29
C ASP A 347 50.04 -4.64 -13.84
N VAL A 348 49.09 -5.48 -13.40
CA VAL A 348 48.59 -5.45 -12.00
C VAL A 348 49.69 -5.79 -10.99
N LEU A 349 50.57 -6.73 -11.29
CA LEU A 349 51.64 -7.15 -10.38
C LEU A 349 52.79 -6.14 -10.29
N HIS A 350 53.03 -5.36 -11.35
CA HIS A 350 54.20 -4.47 -11.46
C HIS A 350 53.87 -2.98 -11.53
N GLN A 351 52.59 -2.61 -11.57
CA GLN A 351 52.19 -1.21 -11.58
C GLN A 351 52.52 -0.56 -10.22
N PRO A 352 53.19 0.60 -10.20
CA PRO A 352 53.49 1.29 -8.96
C PRO A 352 52.18 1.73 -8.29
N PHE A 353 52.07 1.46 -7.00
CA PHE A 353 50.89 1.83 -6.20
C PHE A 353 50.68 3.35 -6.13
N LEU A 354 51.76 4.13 -6.21
CA LEU A 354 51.74 5.60 -6.23
C LEU A 354 52.06 6.13 -7.63
N LYS A 355 51.28 7.10 -8.11
CA LYS A 355 51.51 7.75 -9.40
C LYS A 355 52.66 8.75 -9.27
N SER A 356 53.78 8.49 -9.93
CA SER A 356 54.92 9.43 -9.97
C SER A 356 54.58 10.65 -10.83
N ASN A 357 54.60 11.85 -10.25
CA ASN A 357 54.45 13.13 -10.97
C ASN A 357 55.78 13.53 -11.63
N LYS A 358 56.26 12.76 -12.61
CA LYS A 358 57.28 13.25 -13.54
C LYS A 358 56.62 13.65 -14.85
N LYS A 359 56.62 14.95 -15.14
CA LYS A 359 56.30 15.52 -16.46
C LYS A 359 57.35 15.02 -17.44
N GLU A 360 56.99 14.09 -18.30
CA GLU A 360 57.75 13.84 -19.52
C GLU A 360 57.34 14.86 -20.58
N SER A 361 58.29 15.73 -20.93
CA SER A 361 58.23 16.60 -22.09
C SER A 361 58.52 15.76 -23.35
N GLY A 362 57.52 15.54 -24.19
CA GLY A 362 57.68 14.87 -25.47
C GLY A 362 56.41 14.91 -26.34
N ASN A 363 56.40 15.86 -27.29
CA ASN A 363 55.63 15.91 -28.53
C ASN A 363 54.24 15.26 -28.59
N HIS A 364 53.20 16.06 -28.32
CA HIS A 364 51.85 15.82 -28.82
C HIS A 364 51.47 16.91 -29.81
N VAL A 365 51.68 16.64 -31.11
CA VAL A 365 51.09 17.42 -32.20
C VAL A 365 49.94 16.60 -32.79
N ALA A 366 48.81 17.29 -32.98
CA ALA A 366 47.71 16.95 -33.90
C ALA A 366 46.67 15.88 -33.53
N TRP A 367 45.87 16.04 -32.46
CA TRP A 367 44.57 15.32 -32.32
C TRP A 367 43.43 16.17 -31.72
N SER A 368 43.49 17.52 -31.75
CA SER A 368 42.49 18.38 -31.07
C SER A 368 41.44 19.04 -31.97
N THR A 369 41.49 18.94 -33.29
CA THR A 369 40.62 19.76 -34.15
C THR A 369 39.36 19.06 -34.66
N VAL A 370 39.24 17.73 -34.50
CA VAL A 370 38.10 16.97 -35.05
C VAL A 370 36.98 16.79 -34.02
N VAL A 371 37.29 16.71 -32.73
CA VAL A 371 36.30 16.42 -31.67
C VAL A 371 35.46 17.66 -31.32
N ASP A 372 36.04 18.86 -31.41
CA ASP A 372 35.35 20.11 -31.10
C ASP A 372 34.34 20.53 -32.20
N MET A 373 34.50 20.03 -33.43
CA MET A 373 33.61 20.36 -34.55
C MET A 373 32.29 19.57 -34.50
N PHE A 374 32.31 18.34 -33.96
CA PHE A 374 31.10 17.51 -33.81
C PHE A 374 30.23 17.93 -32.62
N PHE A 375 30.83 18.50 -31.56
CA PHE A 375 30.09 18.97 -30.39
C PHE A 375 29.26 20.23 -30.68
N CYS A 376 29.77 21.12 -31.53
CA CYS A 376 29.07 22.35 -31.93
C CYS A 376 27.88 22.12 -32.87
N ILE A 377 27.95 21.11 -33.74
CA ILE A 377 26.84 20.78 -34.67
C ILE A 377 25.69 20.09 -33.93
N SER A 378 25.97 19.29 -32.90
CA SER A 378 24.93 18.66 -32.07
C SER A 378 24.16 19.66 -31.19
N LEU A 379 24.77 20.80 -30.83
CA LEU A 379 24.14 21.86 -30.04
C LEU A 379 23.23 22.78 -30.86
N LEU A 380 23.50 22.95 -32.16
CA LEU A 380 22.68 23.75 -33.08
C LEU A 380 21.42 23.02 -33.58
N VAL A 381 21.39 21.68 -33.53
CA VAL A 381 20.22 20.89 -33.95
C VAL A 381 19.17 20.77 -32.84
N LEU A 382 19.53 21.02 -31.57
CA LEU A 382 18.58 21.03 -30.44
C LEU A 382 17.78 22.34 -30.30
N SER A 383 18.13 23.41 -31.03
CA SER A 383 17.47 24.72 -30.92
C SER A 383 16.33 24.96 -31.90
N VAL A 384 15.95 23.97 -32.73
CA VAL A 384 14.94 24.13 -33.81
C VAL A 384 13.71 23.23 -33.62
N LEU A 385 13.45 22.73 -32.40
CA LEU A 385 12.12 22.22 -32.06
C LEU A 385 11.29 23.38 -31.49
N PRO A 386 10.22 23.84 -32.17
CA PRO A 386 9.27 24.75 -31.56
C PRO A 386 8.50 23.96 -30.50
N LEU A 387 8.99 24.05 -29.26
CA LEU A 387 8.27 23.63 -28.07
C LEU A 387 7.12 24.62 -27.87
N CYS A 388 6.04 24.48 -28.65
CA CYS A 388 4.75 25.05 -28.31
C CYS A 388 4.15 24.19 -27.17
N GLY A 389 4.83 24.18 -26.02
CA GLY A 389 4.24 23.79 -24.76
C GLY A 389 3.46 24.99 -24.27
N ALA A 390 2.18 25.06 -24.64
CA ALA A 390 1.27 26.09 -24.18
C ALA A 390 1.31 26.17 -22.64
N LEU A 391 2.03 27.15 -22.10
CA LEU A 391 1.89 27.57 -20.71
C LEU A 391 0.49 28.17 -20.57
N GLY A 392 -0.39 27.50 -19.83
CA GLY A 392 -1.74 28.01 -19.65
C GLY A 392 -2.51 27.29 -18.54
N SER A 393 -2.42 27.86 -17.34
CA SER A 393 -3.36 27.96 -16.22
C SER A 393 -4.56 26.98 -16.03
N GLY A 394 -4.49 26.08 -15.01
CA GLY A 394 -5.52 25.38 -14.17
C GLY A 394 -4.90 24.14 -13.47
N ILE A 395 -5.66 23.26 -12.77
CA ILE A 395 -5.23 21.94 -12.19
C ILE A 395 -3.76 21.57 -12.48
N ILE A 396 -2.93 21.35 -11.45
CA ILE A 396 -1.48 21.14 -11.63
C ILE A 396 -1.25 19.93 -12.55
N GLY A 397 -0.50 20.13 -13.64
CA GLY A 397 -0.22 19.09 -14.64
C GLY A 397 -1.44 18.61 -15.45
N GLY A 398 -2.58 19.31 -15.36
CA GLY A 398 -3.80 19.04 -16.09
C GLY A 398 -3.87 19.74 -17.44
N ASN A 399 -4.78 19.30 -18.29
CA ASN A 399 -5.06 19.87 -19.60
C ASN A 399 -6.42 20.58 -19.61
N GLU A 400 -6.57 21.61 -20.45
CA GLU A 400 -7.87 22.22 -20.70
C GLU A 400 -8.85 21.16 -21.21
N VAL A 401 -10.02 21.09 -20.59
CA VAL A 401 -11.07 20.18 -21.06
C VAL A 401 -11.71 20.74 -22.32
N LYS A 402 -12.26 19.88 -23.17
CA LYS A 402 -13.15 20.33 -24.23
C LYS A 402 -14.28 21.14 -23.60
N ALA A 403 -14.55 22.34 -24.13
CA ALA A 403 -15.54 23.25 -23.58
C ALA A 403 -16.89 22.55 -23.33
N HIS A 404 -17.41 22.73 -22.11
CA HIS A 404 -18.67 22.17 -21.62
C HIS A 404 -18.78 20.63 -21.64
N SER A 405 -17.66 19.90 -21.74
CA SER A 405 -17.65 18.42 -21.74
C SER A 405 -17.79 17.77 -20.35
N ARG A 406 -17.88 18.58 -19.29
CA ARG A 406 -18.04 18.15 -17.90
C ARG A 406 -19.31 18.78 -17.31
N PRO A 407 -20.50 18.35 -17.75
CA PRO A 407 -21.76 19.07 -17.49
C PRO A 407 -22.25 19.03 -16.04
N TYR A 408 -21.62 18.22 -15.18
CA TYR A 408 -21.92 18.14 -13.75
C TYR A 408 -21.12 19.11 -12.89
N MET A 409 -20.10 19.77 -13.46
CA MET A 409 -19.22 20.67 -12.70
C MET A 409 -19.97 21.91 -12.23
N VAL A 410 -19.69 22.29 -10.99
CA VAL A 410 -20.27 23.48 -10.37
C VAL A 410 -19.16 24.36 -9.81
N SER A 411 -19.22 25.65 -10.11
CA SER A 411 -18.39 26.68 -9.48
C SER A 411 -19.16 27.28 -8.31
N VAL A 412 -18.71 27.05 -7.08
CA VAL A 412 -19.27 27.65 -5.87
C VAL A 412 -18.63 29.03 -5.69
N GLN A 413 -19.45 30.08 -5.69
CA GLN A 413 -18.99 31.47 -5.67
C GLN A 413 -19.50 32.23 -4.46
N ILE A 414 -18.62 33.04 -3.88
CA ILE A 414 -18.96 34.00 -2.82
C ILE A 414 -18.64 35.39 -3.36
N ASN A 415 -19.61 36.31 -3.33
CA ASN A 415 -19.48 37.64 -3.94
C ASN A 415 -19.08 37.57 -5.44
N LYS A 416 -19.69 36.65 -6.20
CA LYS A 416 -19.40 36.42 -7.64
C LYS A 416 -17.94 36.05 -7.94
N LYS A 417 -17.19 35.61 -6.94
CA LYS A 417 -15.82 35.11 -7.09
C LYS A 417 -15.80 33.62 -6.79
N HIS A 418 -15.15 32.87 -7.67
CA HIS A 418 -14.94 31.44 -7.48
C HIS A 418 -14.18 31.17 -6.18
N LYS A 419 -14.75 30.29 -5.36
CA LYS A 419 -14.17 29.88 -4.08
C LYS A 419 -13.76 28.41 -4.09
N CYS A 420 -14.62 27.57 -4.62
CA CYS A 420 -14.49 26.11 -4.61
C CYS A 420 -15.24 25.49 -5.79
N GLY A 421 -14.90 24.24 -6.09
CA GLY A 421 -15.67 23.36 -6.95
C GLY A 421 -16.85 22.70 -6.24
N GLY A 422 -17.62 21.96 -7.02
CA GLY A 422 -18.77 21.17 -6.58
C GLY A 422 -19.30 20.32 -7.73
N MET A 423 -20.30 19.50 -7.42
CA MET A 423 -20.98 18.68 -8.42
C MET A 423 -22.49 18.73 -8.26
N LEU A 424 -23.22 18.76 -9.38
CA LEU A 424 -24.68 18.67 -9.37
C LEU A 424 -25.12 17.20 -9.19
N ILE A 425 -25.81 16.90 -8.10
CA ILE A 425 -26.25 15.52 -7.77
C ILE A 425 -27.78 15.35 -7.87
N ARG A 426 -28.51 16.45 -7.91
CA ARG A 426 -29.94 16.56 -8.22
C ARG A 426 -30.17 17.95 -8.81
N ASN A 427 -31.24 18.17 -9.57
CA ASN A 427 -31.47 19.48 -10.21
C ASN A 427 -31.59 20.67 -9.22
N ASP A 428 -31.77 20.41 -7.94
CA ASP A 428 -31.84 21.38 -6.84
C ASP A 428 -30.78 21.17 -5.74
N TYR A 429 -29.85 20.21 -5.89
CA TYR A 429 -28.81 19.93 -4.90
C TYR A 429 -27.42 19.83 -5.51
N VAL A 430 -26.49 20.60 -4.94
CA VAL A 430 -25.05 20.56 -5.23
C VAL A 430 -24.31 19.96 -4.03
N LEU A 431 -23.34 19.10 -4.30
CA LEU A 431 -22.44 18.52 -3.32
C LEU A 431 -21.07 19.21 -3.41
N THR A 432 -20.50 19.60 -2.27
CA THR A 432 -19.19 20.28 -2.16
C THR A 432 -18.54 19.98 -0.80
N ALA A 433 -17.35 20.54 -0.54
CA ALA A 433 -16.67 20.44 0.74
C ALA A 433 -17.25 21.46 1.75
N ALA A 434 -17.31 21.11 3.02
CA ALA A 434 -17.89 21.97 4.06
C ALA A 434 -17.02 23.22 4.30
N HIS A 435 -15.70 23.10 4.29
CA HIS A 435 -14.78 24.23 4.49
C HIS A 435 -14.87 25.33 3.41
N CYS A 436 -15.54 25.05 2.29
CA CYS A 436 -15.75 26.03 1.23
C CYS A 436 -16.73 27.14 1.64
N VAL A 437 -17.64 26.83 2.57
CA VAL A 437 -18.82 27.63 2.89
C VAL A 437 -19.14 27.64 4.40
N ASP A 438 -18.29 27.08 5.25
CA ASP A 438 -18.48 27.05 6.71
C ASP A 438 -18.42 28.45 7.37
N ASP A 439 -17.90 29.44 6.64
CA ASP A 439 -17.90 30.85 7.03
C ASP A 439 -19.06 31.68 6.47
N ILE A 440 -20.01 31.07 5.74
CA ILE A 440 -21.05 31.86 5.06
C ILE A 440 -22.00 32.58 6.02
N GLU A 441 -22.17 32.06 7.24
CA GLU A 441 -22.94 32.73 8.29
C GLU A 441 -22.36 34.12 8.62
N TYR A 442 -21.05 34.31 8.46
CA TYR A 442 -20.37 35.59 8.65
C TYR A 442 -20.50 36.53 7.44
N TYR A 443 -20.46 35.98 6.21
CA TYR A 443 -20.46 36.80 4.99
C TYR A 443 -21.86 37.23 4.54
N GLY A 444 -22.91 36.48 4.92
CA GLY A 444 -24.30 36.68 4.52
C GLY A 444 -24.71 35.72 3.38
N LYS A 445 -25.85 35.04 3.55
CA LYS A 445 -26.33 33.99 2.63
C LYS A 445 -26.60 34.50 1.21
N ASP A 446 -26.97 35.78 1.05
CA ASP A 446 -27.31 36.39 -0.25
C ASP A 446 -26.11 36.55 -1.21
N LYS A 447 -24.90 36.24 -0.74
CA LYS A 447 -23.66 36.31 -1.54
C LYS A 447 -23.23 34.95 -2.07
N LEU A 448 -23.89 33.87 -1.67
CA LEU A 448 -23.55 32.50 -2.06
C LEU A 448 -24.36 32.07 -3.29
N GLU A 449 -23.67 31.86 -4.40
CA GLU A 449 -24.26 31.33 -5.62
C GLU A 449 -23.46 30.16 -6.17
N VAL A 450 -24.11 29.39 -7.03
CA VAL A 450 -23.48 28.37 -7.85
C VAL A 450 -23.58 28.76 -9.32
N VAL A 451 -22.54 28.45 -10.09
CA VAL A 451 -22.53 28.59 -11.54
C VAL A 451 -22.35 27.22 -12.17
N LEU A 452 -23.36 26.80 -12.93
CA LEU A 452 -23.38 25.53 -13.66
C LEU A 452 -23.17 25.76 -15.16
N GLY A 453 -22.66 24.77 -15.87
CA GLY A 453 -22.51 24.82 -17.33
C GLY A 453 -21.38 25.73 -17.84
N ALA A 454 -20.56 26.28 -16.95
CA ALA A 454 -19.40 27.09 -17.30
C ALA A 454 -18.25 26.24 -17.85
N HIS A 455 -17.56 26.74 -18.87
CA HIS A 455 -16.19 26.33 -19.22
C HIS A 455 -15.21 27.38 -18.73
N ASN A 456 -15.45 28.65 -19.08
CA ASN A 456 -14.74 29.81 -18.58
C ASN A 456 -15.61 30.60 -17.57
N ILE A 457 -15.25 30.57 -16.29
CA ILE A 457 -16.05 31.18 -15.19
C ILE A 457 -16.01 32.71 -15.16
N SER A 458 -15.04 33.33 -15.83
CA SER A 458 -14.89 34.79 -15.93
C SER A 458 -15.57 35.38 -17.17
N LYS A 459 -15.86 34.55 -18.18
CA LYS A 459 -16.65 34.94 -19.35
C LYS A 459 -18.14 34.72 -19.08
N ASN A 460 -18.96 35.59 -19.67
CA ASN A 460 -20.41 35.38 -19.70
C ASN A 460 -20.77 34.43 -20.86
N GLU A 461 -20.85 33.14 -20.57
CA GLU A 461 -21.21 32.11 -21.54
C GLU A 461 -22.72 31.85 -21.50
N SER A 462 -23.37 31.76 -22.66
CA SER A 462 -24.83 31.55 -22.73
C SER A 462 -25.30 30.20 -22.16
N GLN A 463 -24.37 29.27 -21.97
CA GLN A 463 -24.60 27.96 -21.35
C GLN A 463 -24.65 28.03 -19.82
N GLN A 464 -24.18 29.13 -19.21
CA GLN A 464 -24.10 29.26 -17.77
C GLN A 464 -25.48 29.43 -17.13
N GLN A 465 -25.66 28.78 -15.98
CA GLN A 465 -26.79 29.01 -15.09
C GLN A 465 -26.25 29.48 -13.75
N ARG A 466 -26.60 30.70 -13.35
CA ARG A 466 -26.26 31.26 -12.03
C ARG A 466 -27.46 31.13 -11.11
N ILE A 467 -27.29 30.44 -9.99
CA ILE A 467 -28.39 30.13 -9.07
C ILE A 467 -27.94 30.39 -7.64
N GLN A 468 -28.76 31.15 -6.90
CA GLN A 468 -28.52 31.43 -5.49
C GLN A 468 -28.74 30.18 -4.63
N VAL A 469 -27.98 30.04 -3.54
CA VAL A 469 -28.15 28.94 -2.59
C VAL A 469 -29.21 29.32 -1.55
N GLN A 470 -30.23 28.47 -1.39
CA GLN A 470 -31.30 28.66 -0.41
C GLN A 470 -30.89 28.16 0.98
N LYS A 471 -30.26 26.99 1.05
CA LYS A 471 -29.91 26.35 2.33
C LYS A 471 -28.64 25.53 2.20
N CYS A 472 -27.83 25.56 3.26
CA CYS A 472 -26.61 24.79 3.40
C CYS A 472 -26.81 23.70 4.46
N PHE A 473 -26.47 22.46 4.15
CA PHE A 473 -26.58 21.31 5.04
C PHE A 473 -25.20 20.73 5.30
N LYS A 474 -24.58 21.19 6.39
CA LYS A 474 -23.28 20.69 6.86
C LYS A 474 -23.43 19.28 7.41
N HIS A 475 -22.44 18.40 7.20
CA HIS A 475 -22.41 17.13 7.90
C HIS A 475 -22.35 17.34 9.44
N PRO A 476 -23.16 16.63 10.25
CA PRO A 476 -23.22 16.83 11.70
C PRO A 476 -21.88 16.64 12.40
N CYS A 477 -21.12 15.62 11.99
CA CYS A 477 -19.81 15.32 12.59
C CYS A 477 -18.64 16.08 11.90
N TYR A 478 -18.90 17.19 11.18
CA TYR A 478 -17.86 18.12 10.69
C TYR A 478 -17.49 19.19 11.71
N LYS A 479 -16.19 19.31 11.98
CA LYS A 479 -15.60 20.32 12.87
C LYS A 479 -14.58 21.16 12.10
N ARG A 480 -14.67 22.49 12.21
CA ARG A 480 -13.87 23.43 11.42
C ARG A 480 -12.35 23.31 11.63
N LYS A 481 -11.91 22.98 12.85
CA LYS A 481 -10.48 22.88 13.21
C LYS A 481 -9.85 21.60 12.65
N GLU A 482 -10.44 20.45 12.96
CA GLU A 482 -9.87 19.15 12.57
C GLU A 482 -10.27 18.73 11.14
N ARG A 483 -11.31 19.34 10.57
CA ARG A 483 -11.94 19.04 9.27
C ARG A 483 -12.27 17.55 9.01
N PRO A 484 -12.74 16.76 10.00
CA PRO A 484 -13.29 15.44 9.71
C PRO A 484 -14.59 15.60 8.92
N ASN A 485 -14.93 14.64 8.06
CA ASN A 485 -16.21 14.62 7.35
C ASN A 485 -16.50 15.93 6.59
N ASP A 486 -15.52 16.42 5.83
CA ASP A 486 -15.54 17.69 5.13
C ASP A 486 -16.46 17.69 3.90
N ILE A 487 -17.77 17.60 4.14
CA ILE A 487 -18.81 17.46 3.13
C ILE A 487 -20.03 18.31 3.46
N MET A 488 -20.62 18.94 2.44
CA MET A 488 -21.81 19.77 2.55
C MET A 488 -22.71 19.64 1.31
N LEU A 489 -24.02 19.69 1.56
CA LEU A 489 -25.05 19.82 0.52
C LEU A 489 -25.58 21.25 0.46
N LEU A 490 -25.67 21.79 -0.76
CA LEU A 490 -26.26 23.10 -1.04
C LEU A 490 -27.58 22.91 -1.78
N MET A 491 -28.68 23.35 -1.17
CA MET A 491 -29.99 23.40 -1.81
C MET A 491 -30.13 24.71 -2.57
N LEU A 492 -30.47 24.60 -3.85
CA LEU A 492 -30.59 25.74 -4.77
C LEU A 492 -31.95 26.43 -4.62
N LYS A 493 -31.97 27.76 -4.74
CA LYS A 493 -33.21 28.58 -4.67
C LYS A 493 -34.15 28.30 -5.85
N SER A 494 -33.62 27.90 -6.99
CA SER A 494 -34.38 27.42 -8.14
C SER A 494 -33.72 26.18 -8.72
N LYS A 495 -34.54 25.31 -9.35
CA LYS A 495 -34.04 24.09 -10.01
C LYS A 495 -33.19 24.48 -11.23
N ALA A 496 -32.02 23.87 -11.35
CA ALA A 496 -31.19 23.91 -12.54
C ALA A 496 -31.92 23.26 -13.73
N LYS A 497 -31.86 23.91 -14.89
CA LYS A 497 -32.43 23.41 -16.14
C LYS A 497 -31.45 22.42 -16.77
N LEU A 498 -31.76 21.12 -16.70
CA LEU A 498 -30.90 20.09 -17.27
C LEU A 498 -30.87 20.19 -18.80
N ASN A 499 -29.68 20.11 -19.39
CA ASN A 499 -29.44 20.16 -20.84
C ASN A 499 -28.09 19.51 -21.17
N LYS A 500 -27.59 19.68 -22.41
CA LYS A 500 -26.28 19.12 -22.82
C LYS A 500 -25.07 19.66 -22.05
N PHE A 501 -25.21 20.79 -21.36
CA PHE A 501 -24.14 21.48 -20.61
C PHE A 501 -24.33 21.44 -19.09
N VAL A 502 -25.53 21.08 -18.62
CA VAL A 502 -25.87 20.95 -17.20
C VAL A 502 -26.55 19.61 -16.96
N GLN A 503 -25.85 18.70 -16.29
CA GLN A 503 -26.32 17.34 -16.01
C GLN A 503 -25.98 16.93 -14.57
N ILE A 504 -26.72 15.94 -14.08
CA ILE A 504 -26.48 15.34 -12.77
C ILE A 504 -25.41 14.26 -12.89
N ILE A 505 -24.46 14.21 -11.95
CA ILE A 505 -23.51 13.10 -11.84
C ILE A 505 -24.09 11.96 -11.01
N GLN A 506 -23.76 10.72 -11.38
CA GLN A 506 -24.18 9.55 -10.62
C GLN A 506 -23.34 9.39 -9.35
N LEU A 507 -24.02 9.20 -8.23
CA LEU A 507 -23.39 8.79 -6.97
C LEU A 507 -23.39 7.25 -6.87
N PRO A 508 -22.39 6.67 -6.19
CA PRO A 508 -22.31 5.23 -5.97
C PRO A 508 -23.55 4.72 -5.22
N LYS A 509 -24.11 3.59 -5.69
CA LYS A 509 -25.37 3.04 -5.16
C LYS A 509 -25.19 2.34 -3.81
N LYS A 510 -23.99 1.81 -3.54
CA LYS A 510 -23.61 1.05 -2.36
C LYS A 510 -22.26 1.56 -1.85
N ASN A 511 -21.90 1.21 -0.61
CA ASN A 511 -20.55 1.38 -0.09
C ASN A 511 -19.59 0.35 -0.73
N GLU A 512 -19.53 0.36 -2.06
CA GLU A 512 -18.61 -0.46 -2.83
C GLU A 512 -17.18 0.01 -2.59
N LYS A 513 -16.27 -0.96 -2.46
CA LYS A 513 -14.87 -0.67 -2.21
C LYS A 513 -14.24 -0.22 -3.53
N LEU A 514 -13.86 1.05 -3.62
CA LEU A 514 -13.02 1.56 -4.70
C LEU A 514 -11.63 0.91 -4.59
N PRO A 515 -11.20 0.07 -5.55
CA PRO A 515 -9.89 -0.56 -5.47
C PRO A 515 -8.78 0.47 -5.61
N ALA A 516 -7.67 0.23 -4.90
CA ALA A 516 -6.44 0.98 -5.15
C ALA A 516 -5.97 0.77 -6.60
N ASN A 517 -5.14 1.68 -7.08
CA ASN A 517 -4.67 1.75 -8.46
C ASN A 517 -5.73 2.09 -9.52
N GLN A 518 -7.00 2.25 -9.14
CA GLN A 518 -8.04 2.74 -10.05
C GLN A 518 -7.63 4.12 -10.61
N ILE A 519 -7.76 4.28 -11.92
CA ILE A 519 -7.54 5.55 -12.59
C ILE A 519 -8.84 6.36 -12.52
N CYS A 520 -8.73 7.58 -12.03
CA CYS A 520 -9.83 8.53 -11.86
C CYS A 520 -9.42 9.89 -12.42
N SER A 521 -10.39 10.77 -12.68
CA SER A 521 -10.15 12.14 -13.09
C SER A 521 -10.69 13.13 -12.07
N ILE A 522 -10.03 14.28 -11.97
CA ILE A 522 -10.56 15.45 -11.26
C ILE A 522 -10.46 16.66 -12.17
N ALA A 523 -11.51 17.49 -12.14
CA ALA A 523 -11.56 18.73 -12.88
C ALA A 523 -11.85 19.93 -11.96
N GLY A 524 -11.35 21.11 -12.32
CA GLY A 524 -11.57 22.32 -11.54
C GLY A 524 -10.97 23.59 -12.15
N TRP A 525 -11.21 24.70 -11.45
CA TRP A 525 -10.77 26.06 -11.79
C TRP A 525 -9.73 26.62 -10.80
N GLY A 526 -9.14 25.76 -9.98
CA GLY A 526 -8.16 26.13 -8.99
C GLY A 526 -6.78 26.48 -9.56
N ARG A 527 -5.83 26.62 -8.64
CA ARG A 527 -4.43 26.94 -8.93
C ARG A 527 -3.73 25.82 -9.70
N THR A 528 -2.68 26.24 -10.37
CA THR A 528 -2.05 25.55 -11.51
C THR A 528 -0.57 25.30 -11.22
N SER A 529 -0.06 26.08 -10.29
CA SER A 529 1.18 25.94 -9.56
C SER A 529 0.99 26.59 -8.19
N GLN A 530 1.90 26.31 -7.25
CA GLN A 530 1.82 26.79 -5.87
C GLN A 530 1.64 28.32 -5.75
N ASN A 531 2.21 29.08 -6.69
CA ASN A 531 2.25 30.54 -6.69
C ASN A 531 1.50 31.18 -7.86
N SER A 532 0.69 30.42 -8.62
CA SER A 532 -0.11 31.01 -9.70
C SER A 532 -1.47 31.52 -9.22
N ALA A 533 -2.05 32.45 -10.00
CA ALA A 533 -3.46 32.76 -9.89
C ALA A 533 -4.31 31.52 -10.26
N ALA A 534 -5.52 31.45 -9.73
CA ALA A 534 -6.51 30.46 -10.16
C ALA A 534 -6.82 30.64 -11.66
N THR A 535 -7.23 29.56 -12.33
CA THR A 535 -7.63 29.65 -13.74
C THR A 535 -9.08 30.03 -13.90
N ASP A 536 -9.39 30.70 -15.00
CA ASP A 536 -10.78 30.90 -15.40
C ASP A 536 -11.33 29.73 -16.20
N VAL A 537 -10.49 28.86 -16.74
CA VAL A 537 -10.88 27.81 -17.69
C VAL A 537 -10.81 26.43 -17.04
N LEU A 538 -11.82 25.60 -17.26
CA LEU A 538 -11.89 24.27 -16.66
C LEU A 538 -10.75 23.37 -17.17
N ARG A 539 -10.04 22.73 -16.24
CA ARG A 539 -9.00 21.74 -16.55
C ARG A 539 -9.25 20.42 -15.86
N GLU A 540 -8.64 19.37 -16.38
CA GLU A 540 -8.73 18.02 -15.83
C GLU A 540 -7.36 17.34 -15.81
N VAL A 541 -7.17 16.49 -14.82
CA VAL A 541 -6.03 15.58 -14.73
C VAL A 541 -6.48 14.17 -14.35
N MET A 542 -5.75 13.18 -14.85
CA MET A 542 -5.91 11.79 -14.45
C MET A 542 -5.01 11.48 -13.26
N LEU A 543 -5.59 10.90 -12.23
CA LEU A 543 -4.95 10.51 -10.99
C LEU A 543 -5.16 9.02 -10.73
N LYS A 544 -4.31 8.47 -9.89
CA LYS A 544 -4.35 7.06 -9.51
C LYS A 544 -4.70 6.96 -8.04
N VAL A 545 -5.75 6.23 -7.70
CA VAL A 545 -6.16 5.98 -6.31
C VAL A 545 -5.06 5.22 -5.59
N GLN A 546 -4.74 5.66 -4.38
CA GLN A 546 -3.72 5.10 -3.52
C GLN A 546 -4.33 4.18 -2.46
N PHE A 547 -3.56 3.25 -1.93
CA PHE A 547 -4.01 2.40 -0.84
C PHE A 547 -4.30 3.22 0.43
N ASN A 548 -5.48 3.01 1.03
CA ASN A 548 -5.88 3.72 2.25
C ASN A 548 -4.88 3.51 3.41
N ILE A 549 -4.21 2.36 3.49
CA ILE A 549 -3.18 2.12 4.50
C ILE A 549 -1.94 2.99 4.30
N GLU A 550 -1.53 3.21 3.05
CA GLU A 550 -0.39 4.09 2.73
C GLU A 550 -0.73 5.53 3.12
N CYS A 551 -1.95 5.97 2.82
CA CYS A 551 -2.40 7.29 3.22
C CYS A 551 -2.58 7.43 4.73
N LYS A 552 -3.06 6.39 5.43
CA LYS A 552 -3.12 6.36 6.88
C LYS A 552 -1.74 6.45 7.51
N TYR A 553 -0.76 5.75 6.94
CA TYR A 553 0.63 5.79 7.40
C TYR A 553 1.24 7.20 7.25
N ILE A 554 1.00 7.85 6.11
CA ILE A 554 1.55 9.18 5.80
C ILE A 554 0.85 10.28 6.61
N TRP A 555 -0.48 10.28 6.62
CA TRP A 555 -1.29 11.34 7.23
C TRP A 555 -1.63 11.12 8.71
N LYS A 556 -1.33 9.92 9.24
CA LYS A 556 -1.57 9.52 10.63
C LYS A 556 -3.02 9.80 11.06
N ASP A 557 -3.23 10.53 12.15
CA ASP A 557 -4.56 10.82 12.70
C ASP A 557 -5.40 11.78 11.85
N ARG A 558 -4.80 12.40 10.84
CA ARG A 558 -5.54 13.28 9.91
C ARG A 558 -6.27 12.53 8.80
N PHE A 559 -6.02 11.23 8.64
CA PHE A 559 -6.68 10.41 7.64
C PHE A 559 -7.49 9.29 8.29
N ASP A 560 -8.75 9.18 7.89
CA ASP A 560 -9.66 8.11 8.27
C ASP A 560 -9.98 7.25 7.05
N SER A 561 -9.61 5.97 7.10
CA SER A 561 -9.75 5.06 5.97
C SER A 561 -11.20 4.71 5.62
N ASP A 562 -12.15 4.97 6.52
CA ASP A 562 -13.56 4.66 6.30
C ASP A 562 -14.25 5.80 5.56
N SER A 563 -13.94 7.04 5.94
CA SER A 563 -14.55 8.26 5.41
C SER A 563 -13.71 9.00 4.36
N MET A 564 -12.46 8.60 4.13
CA MET A 564 -11.54 9.24 3.19
C MET A 564 -10.91 8.27 2.19
N ILE A 565 -10.51 8.83 1.04
CA ILE A 565 -9.67 8.20 0.01
C ILE A 565 -8.58 9.19 -0.40
N CYS A 566 -7.58 8.72 -1.11
CA CYS A 566 -6.44 9.53 -1.53
C CYS A 566 -5.90 9.10 -2.89
N THR A 567 -5.18 10.00 -3.56
CA THR A 567 -4.52 9.72 -4.85
C THR A 567 -3.00 9.80 -4.72
N ALA A 568 -2.30 9.00 -5.52
CA ALA A 568 -0.85 8.88 -5.48
C ALA A 568 -0.17 10.23 -5.78
N ALA A 569 0.82 10.57 -4.95
CA ALA A 569 1.62 11.78 -5.08
C ALA A 569 2.79 11.57 -6.06
N ASP A 570 2.58 11.87 -7.35
CA ASP A 570 3.64 11.78 -8.37
C ASP A 570 4.54 13.04 -8.43
N GLY A 571 4.17 14.08 -7.69
CA GLY A 571 4.86 15.36 -7.62
C GLY A 571 4.67 16.25 -8.84
N LYS A 572 3.73 15.92 -9.72
CA LYS A 572 3.51 16.60 -11.01
C LYS A 572 2.04 16.96 -11.24
N LYS A 573 1.12 16.18 -10.68
CA LYS A 573 -0.31 16.26 -10.96
C LYS A 573 -1.11 16.29 -9.67
N GLY A 574 -2.17 17.09 -9.64
CA GLY A 574 -3.08 17.13 -8.51
C GLY A 574 -3.97 18.37 -8.47
N PHE A 575 -4.95 18.36 -7.57
CA PHE A 575 -5.79 19.51 -7.27
C PHE A 575 -5.10 20.50 -6.33
N CYS A 576 -5.50 21.76 -6.36
CA CYS A 576 -4.90 22.80 -5.52
C CYS A 576 -5.96 23.80 -5.03
N GLN A 577 -5.54 24.94 -4.48
CA GLN A 577 -6.49 25.93 -3.94
C GLN A 577 -7.49 26.38 -5.02
N GLY A 578 -8.77 26.32 -4.69
CA GLY A 578 -9.90 26.58 -5.61
C GLY A 578 -10.57 25.31 -6.14
N ASP A 579 -9.87 24.18 -6.16
CA ASP A 579 -10.43 22.89 -6.59
C ASP A 579 -11.12 22.12 -5.46
N SER A 580 -10.99 22.56 -4.21
CA SER A 580 -11.70 22.00 -3.07
C SER A 580 -13.21 21.88 -3.38
N GLY A 581 -13.82 20.76 -3.02
CA GLY A 581 -15.21 20.47 -3.33
C GLY A 581 -15.46 19.86 -4.71
N SER A 582 -14.49 19.88 -5.62
CA SER A 582 -14.62 19.24 -6.94
C SER A 582 -14.73 17.71 -6.84
N PRO A 583 -15.45 17.07 -7.77
CA PRO A 583 -15.59 15.61 -7.80
C PRO A 583 -14.33 14.90 -8.27
N LEU A 584 -13.96 13.82 -7.58
CA LEU A 584 -13.08 12.77 -8.11
C LEU A 584 -13.95 11.71 -8.80
N ILE A 585 -13.81 11.59 -10.12
CA ILE A 585 -14.63 10.73 -10.98
C ILE A 585 -13.84 9.48 -11.37
N CYS A 586 -14.36 8.30 -11.06
CA CYS A 586 -13.77 7.04 -11.49
C CYS A 586 -14.74 6.36 -12.47
N GLY A 587 -14.34 6.24 -13.74
CA GLY A 587 -15.28 5.88 -14.81
C GLY A 587 -16.33 6.96 -15.01
N SER A 588 -17.59 6.69 -14.65
CA SER A 588 -18.71 7.63 -14.73
C SER A 588 -19.35 7.96 -13.38
N ILE A 589 -18.71 7.54 -12.28
CA ILE A 589 -19.23 7.65 -10.91
C ILE A 589 -18.38 8.65 -10.11
N ALA A 590 -19.03 9.51 -9.33
CA ALA A 590 -18.34 10.37 -8.38
C ALA A 590 -18.02 9.61 -7.09
N GLU A 591 -16.74 9.32 -6.87
CA GLU A 591 -16.26 8.51 -5.74
C GLU A 591 -15.72 9.37 -4.59
N GLY A 592 -15.24 10.58 -4.90
CA GLY A 592 -14.61 11.46 -3.93
C GLY A 592 -14.96 12.93 -4.10
N ILE A 593 -14.71 13.70 -3.04
CA ILE A 593 -14.79 15.17 -3.02
C ILE A 593 -13.44 15.70 -2.58
N ALA A 594 -12.81 16.57 -3.38
CA ALA A 594 -11.52 17.16 -3.04
C ALA A 594 -11.58 17.91 -1.70
N ALA A 595 -10.77 17.50 -0.74
CA ALA A 595 -10.80 18.04 0.63
C ALA A 595 -9.54 18.87 0.93
N TYR A 596 -8.37 18.23 0.96
CA TYR A 596 -7.12 18.91 1.29
C TYR A 596 -5.88 18.25 0.69
N THR A 597 -4.83 19.05 0.57
CA THR A 597 -3.47 18.65 0.18
C THR A 597 -2.46 19.14 1.23
N PHE A 598 -1.17 18.87 1.02
CA PHE A 598 -0.13 19.40 1.90
C PHE A 598 -0.07 20.92 1.82
N ARG A 599 -0.02 21.58 2.99
CA ARG A 599 -0.24 23.03 3.13
C ARG A 599 0.71 23.88 2.30
N GLU A 600 1.97 23.45 2.17
CA GLU A 600 3.03 24.20 1.50
C GLU A 600 3.21 23.82 0.03
N ASN A 601 2.67 22.69 -0.39
CA ASN A 601 2.80 22.18 -1.75
C ASN A 601 1.64 21.23 -2.09
N CYS A 602 0.78 21.65 -3.02
CA CYS A 602 -0.34 20.83 -3.49
C CYS A 602 0.08 19.50 -4.13
N VAL A 603 1.27 19.43 -4.74
CA VAL A 603 1.84 18.23 -5.37
C VAL A 603 3.10 17.79 -4.64
N ASP A 604 3.04 17.72 -3.31
CA ASP A 604 4.16 17.20 -2.52
C ASP A 604 4.36 15.70 -2.78
N ARG A 605 5.60 15.28 -3.09
CA ARG A 605 5.92 13.88 -3.42
C ARG A 605 5.70 12.89 -2.27
N LYS A 606 5.61 13.38 -1.03
CA LYS A 606 5.44 12.52 0.16
C LYS A 606 3.99 12.48 0.63
N HIS A 607 3.17 13.47 0.30
CA HIS A 607 1.81 13.62 0.83
C HIS A 607 0.75 13.46 -0.28
N PRO A 608 0.07 12.30 -0.33
CA PRO A 608 -1.08 12.04 -1.20
C PRO A 608 -2.19 13.08 -1.01
N GLU A 609 -2.85 13.46 -2.10
CA GLU A 609 -4.03 14.33 -2.05
C GLU A 609 -5.21 13.58 -1.41
N VAL A 610 -6.01 14.25 -0.58
CA VAL A 610 -7.09 13.61 0.22
C VAL A 610 -8.46 14.08 -0.23
N TYR A 611 -9.39 13.13 -0.28
CA TYR A 611 -10.77 13.31 -0.70
C TYR A 611 -11.74 12.68 0.31
N MET A 612 -12.92 13.27 0.48
CA MET A 612 -14.01 12.63 1.23
C MET A 612 -14.67 11.54 0.40
N LYS A 613 -14.78 10.33 0.93
CA LYS A 613 -15.30 9.14 0.25
C LYS A 613 -16.83 9.19 0.14
N ILE A 614 -17.36 9.54 -1.03
CA ILE A 614 -18.80 9.70 -1.26
C ILE A 614 -19.63 8.45 -0.87
N PRO A 615 -19.21 7.21 -1.17
CA PRO A 615 -19.95 6.02 -0.73
C PRO A 615 -20.24 5.97 0.78
N TYR A 616 -19.32 6.44 1.62
CA TYR A 616 -19.49 6.50 3.08
C TYR A 616 -20.61 7.47 3.48
N PHE A 617 -20.73 8.60 2.79
CA PHE A 617 -21.71 9.65 3.09
C PHE A 617 -23.07 9.46 2.41
N THR A 618 -23.23 8.44 1.57
CA THR A 618 -24.47 8.19 0.81
C THR A 618 -25.73 8.07 1.68
N PRO A 619 -25.71 7.43 2.87
CA PRO A 619 -26.87 7.42 3.78
C PRO A 619 -27.29 8.83 4.23
N TRP A 620 -26.32 9.66 4.63
CA TRP A 620 -26.56 11.05 5.02
C TRP A 620 -27.07 11.90 3.84
N ILE A 621 -26.46 11.75 2.66
CA ILE A 621 -26.90 12.45 1.43
C ILE A 621 -28.38 12.14 1.15
N LYS A 622 -28.76 10.85 1.19
CA LYS A 622 -30.15 10.42 0.98
C LYS A 622 -31.09 10.95 2.07
N GLN A 623 -30.64 11.05 3.32
CA GLN A 623 -31.44 11.59 4.41
C GLN A 623 -31.76 13.08 4.23
N VAL A 624 -30.79 13.87 3.76
CA VAL A 624 -30.96 15.33 3.55
C VAL A 624 -31.81 15.64 2.30
N ILE A 625 -31.69 14.81 1.27
CA ILE A 625 -32.34 15.01 -0.04
C ILE A 625 -33.81 14.53 -0.04
N ARG A 626 -34.18 13.64 0.90
CA ARG A 626 -35.58 13.26 1.17
C ARG A 626 -36.39 14.49 1.53
#